data_AF-A0A258BXD5-F1
#
_entry.id   AF-A0A258BXD5-F1
#
_cell.length_a   1.000
_cell.length_b   1.000
_cell.length_c   1.000
_cell.angle_alpha   90.00
_cell.angle_beta   90.00
_cell.angle_gamma   90.00
#
_symmetry.space_group_name_H-M   'P 1'
#
loop_
_entity.id
_entity.type
_entity.pdbx_description
1 polymer ?
#
loop_
_entity_poly.entity_id
_entity_poly.type
_entity_poly.pdbx_seq_one_letter_code
_entity_poly.pdbx_strand_id
1 'polypeptide(L)'
;MVKITPKSMRKPHIAPDLSTREGRARAGRELYLGDHGFLRVWFSNLHQISPEMWRANQPSPKQVIAHAQERGIKTILNLRGPTTKGFYLLEKEACDQAGIDLVDFQMFSREPPTVEKV
;
A
#
# COMPACT_ATOMS: atom_id res chain seq x y z
N MET A 1 13.39 16.01 -26.62
CA MET A 1 14.40 15.85 -25.55
C MET A 1 13.71 16.09 -24.21
N VAL A 2 13.36 15.04 -23.46
CA VAL A 2 12.69 15.18 -22.15
C VAL A 2 13.75 15.57 -21.13
N LYS A 3 13.66 16.77 -20.55
CA LYS A 3 14.53 17.18 -19.44
C LYS A 3 14.16 16.33 -18.22
N ILE A 4 14.94 15.30 -17.94
CA ILE A 4 14.77 14.47 -16.74
C ILE A 4 15.49 15.19 -15.60
N THR A 5 14.73 15.74 -14.66
CA THR A 5 15.29 16.30 -13.43
C THR A 5 16.06 15.21 -12.68
N PRO A 6 17.35 15.44 -12.33
CA PRO A 6 18.16 14.50 -11.57
C PRO A 6 17.47 14.08 -10.27
N LYS A 7 17.62 12.81 -9.88
CA LYS A 7 16.99 12.25 -8.66
C LYS A 7 17.37 13.05 -7.40
N SER A 8 18.60 13.57 -7.35
CA SER A 8 19.12 14.42 -6.27
C SER A 8 18.42 15.76 -6.11
N MET A 9 17.73 16.25 -7.14
CA MET A 9 17.06 17.56 -7.15
C MET A 9 15.56 17.47 -6.84
N ARG A 10 15.02 16.26 -6.62
CA ARG A 10 13.61 16.06 -6.30
C ARG A 10 13.37 16.28 -4.82
N LYS A 11 12.47 17.20 -4.47
CA LYS A 11 12.05 17.39 -3.08
C LYS A 11 11.47 16.09 -2.52
N PRO A 12 11.81 15.70 -1.28
CA PRO A 12 11.27 14.51 -0.66
C PRO A 12 9.76 14.67 -0.45
N HIS A 13 9.05 13.55 -0.50
CA HIS A 13 7.62 13.56 -0.26
C HIS A 13 7.32 13.68 1.24
N ILE A 14 6.57 14.70 1.63
CA ILE A 14 6.13 14.91 3.00
C ILE A 14 4.81 14.18 3.23
N ALA A 15 4.72 13.36 4.28
CA ALA A 15 3.51 12.62 4.61
C ALA A 15 2.32 13.57 4.84
N PRO A 16 1.13 13.27 4.29
CA PRO A 16 -0.10 13.96 4.69
C PRO A 16 -0.43 13.64 6.16
N ASP A 17 -0.92 14.65 6.89
CA ASP A 17 -1.41 14.48 8.26
C ASP A 17 -2.84 13.92 8.25
N LEU A 18 -2.99 12.64 8.63
CA LEU A 18 -4.28 11.96 8.65
C LEU A 18 -5.22 12.44 9.77
N SER A 19 -4.75 13.23 10.74
CA SER A 19 -5.61 13.84 11.76
C SER A 19 -6.45 14.99 11.20
N THR A 20 -6.02 15.60 10.09
CA THR A 20 -6.71 16.74 9.46
C THR A 20 -7.58 16.31 8.28
N ARG A 21 -8.66 17.07 8.04
CA ARG A 21 -9.52 16.87 6.86
C ARG A 21 -8.74 17.03 5.55
N GLU A 22 -7.85 18.01 5.49
CA GLU A 22 -7.06 18.33 4.31
C GLU A 22 -6.02 17.24 4.02
N GLY A 23 -5.32 16.76 5.05
CA GLY A 23 -4.35 15.68 4.91
C GLY A 23 -5.02 14.37 4.54
N ARG A 24 -6.19 14.03 5.11
CA ARG A 24 -6.98 12.87 4.65
C ARG A 24 -7.42 12.99 3.20
N ALA A 25 -7.90 14.15 2.77
CA ALA A 25 -8.27 14.38 1.38
C ALA A 25 -7.06 14.25 0.43
N ARG A 26 -5.90 14.74 0.85
CA ARG A 26 -4.64 14.58 0.11
C ARG A 26 -4.22 13.11 0.04
N ALA A 27 -4.24 12.38 1.15
CA ALA A 27 -3.92 10.96 1.19
C ALA A 27 -4.85 10.15 0.27
N GLY A 28 -6.14 10.46 0.27
CA GLY A 28 -7.12 9.88 -0.63
C GLY A 28 -6.80 10.17 -2.10
N ARG A 29 -6.43 11.41 -2.46
CA ARG A 29 -5.98 11.72 -3.83
C ARG A 29 -4.71 10.95 -4.21
N GLU A 30 -3.76 10.83 -3.31
CA GLU A 30 -2.53 10.06 -3.55
C GLU A 30 -2.82 8.57 -3.78
N LEU A 31 -3.76 7.97 -3.03
CA LEU A 31 -4.21 6.60 -3.23
C LEU A 31 -4.98 6.43 -4.55
N TYR A 32 -6.04 7.20 -4.74
CA TYR A 32 -6.93 6.97 -5.87
C TYR A 32 -6.36 7.49 -7.17
N LEU A 33 -5.89 8.75 -7.23
CA LEU A 33 -5.38 9.34 -8.47
C LEU A 33 -3.91 9.01 -8.69
N GLY A 34 -3.06 9.19 -7.68
CA GLY A 34 -1.61 9.00 -7.81
C GLY A 34 -1.21 7.54 -8.02
N ASP A 35 -1.76 6.66 -7.19
CA ASP A 35 -1.51 5.22 -7.23
C ASP A 35 -2.55 4.44 -8.05
N HIS A 36 -3.47 5.15 -8.74
CA HIS A 36 -4.52 4.55 -9.56
C HIS A 36 -5.43 3.58 -8.80
N GLY A 37 -5.64 3.82 -7.50
CA GLY A 37 -6.48 2.99 -6.64
C GLY A 37 -7.92 2.85 -7.13
N PHE A 38 -8.42 3.77 -7.96
CA PHE A 38 -9.77 3.66 -8.53
C PHE A 38 -9.93 2.43 -9.44
N LEU A 39 -8.87 1.97 -10.09
CA LEU A 39 -8.91 0.76 -10.92
C LEU A 39 -9.15 -0.49 -10.06
N ARG A 40 -8.63 -0.49 -8.83
CA ARG A 40 -8.68 -1.65 -7.92
C ARG A 40 -10.03 -1.83 -7.22
N VAL A 41 -10.94 -0.89 -7.42
CA VAL A 41 -12.36 -1.05 -7.07
C VAL A 41 -12.98 -2.16 -7.91
N TRP A 42 -12.58 -2.27 -9.19
CA TRP A 42 -13.11 -3.25 -10.14
C TRP A 42 -12.16 -4.43 -10.37
N PHE A 43 -10.86 -4.21 -10.21
CA PHE A 43 -9.81 -5.20 -10.50
C PHE A 43 -8.83 -5.34 -9.33
N SER A 44 -9.12 -6.22 -8.37
CA SER A 44 -8.27 -6.45 -7.18
C SER A 44 -7.18 -7.52 -7.36
N ASN A 45 -7.22 -8.29 -8.46
CA ASN A 45 -6.31 -9.43 -8.69
C ASN A 45 -6.20 -10.35 -7.46
N LEU A 46 -7.31 -10.55 -6.75
CA LEU A 46 -7.37 -11.32 -5.51
C LEU A 46 -7.54 -12.80 -5.82
N HIS A 47 -6.52 -13.60 -5.51
CA HIS A 47 -6.49 -15.03 -5.76
C HIS A 47 -6.04 -15.79 -4.51
N GLN A 48 -6.75 -16.84 -4.15
CA GLN A 48 -6.30 -17.77 -3.13
C GLN A 48 -5.20 -18.66 -3.72
N ILE A 49 -4.03 -18.69 -3.08
CA ILE A 49 -2.86 -19.45 -3.55
C ILE A 49 -2.52 -20.63 -2.62
N SER A 50 -3.08 -20.65 -1.42
CA SER A 50 -3.07 -21.79 -0.51
C SER A 50 -4.31 -21.74 0.39
N PRO A 51 -4.61 -22.79 1.18
CA PRO A 51 -5.69 -22.74 2.16
C PRO A 51 -5.62 -21.54 3.12
N GLU A 52 -4.41 -21.03 3.39
CA GLU A 52 -4.16 -19.97 4.37
C GLU A 52 -3.68 -18.64 3.74
N MET A 53 -3.46 -18.58 2.42
CA MET A 53 -2.82 -17.44 1.78
C MET A 53 -3.54 -16.94 0.53
N TRP A 54 -3.61 -15.61 0.45
CA TRP A 54 -4.13 -14.88 -0.69
C TRP A 54 -3.06 -13.99 -1.29
N ARG A 55 -3.11 -13.83 -2.61
CA ARG A 55 -2.33 -12.83 -3.35
C ARG A 55 -3.30 -11.80 -3.90
N ALA A 56 -3.00 -10.52 -3.71
CA ALA A 56 -3.76 -9.41 -4.26
C ALA A 56 -2.83 -8.29 -4.76
N ASN A 57 -3.41 -7.32 -5.46
CA ASN A 57 -2.77 -6.01 -5.57
C ASN A 57 -2.98 -5.17 -4.29
N GLN A 58 -2.47 -3.93 -4.27
CA GLN A 58 -2.56 -3.04 -3.11
C GLN A 58 -4.02 -2.81 -2.68
N PRO A 59 -4.46 -3.28 -1.51
CA PRO A 59 -5.83 -3.09 -1.08
C PRO A 59 -6.10 -1.62 -0.71
N SER A 60 -7.34 -1.19 -0.90
CA SER A 60 -7.86 0.02 -0.29
C SER A 60 -8.20 -0.21 1.19
N PRO A 61 -8.33 0.85 2.02
CA PRO A 61 -8.74 0.72 3.43
C PRO A 61 -10.01 -0.11 3.62
N LYS A 62 -10.99 0.06 2.74
CA LYS A 62 -12.24 -0.71 2.76
C LYS A 62 -12.00 -2.20 2.50
N GLN A 63 -11.11 -2.51 1.55
CA GLN A 63 -10.76 -3.90 1.23
C GLN A 63 -9.99 -4.56 2.37
N VAL A 64 -9.09 -3.85 3.06
CA VAL A 64 -8.40 -4.37 4.26
C VAL A 64 -9.41 -4.85 5.30
N ILE A 65 -10.40 -4.02 5.64
CA ILE A 65 -11.43 -4.37 6.62
C ILE A 65 -12.29 -5.53 6.12
N ALA A 66 -12.71 -5.52 4.85
CA ALA A 66 -13.49 -6.60 4.26
C ALA A 66 -12.71 -7.94 4.25
N HIS A 67 -11.40 -7.90 3.99
CA HIS A 67 -10.54 -9.07 4.04
C HIS A 67 -10.41 -9.65 5.45
N ALA A 68 -10.30 -8.79 6.47
CA ALA A 68 -10.35 -9.23 7.86
C ALA A 68 -11.66 -9.98 8.18
N GLN A 69 -12.80 -9.39 7.80
CA GLN A 69 -14.13 -9.88 8.16
C GLN A 69 -14.57 -11.10 7.36
N GLU A 70 -14.38 -11.08 6.04
CA GLU A 70 -14.89 -12.12 5.13
C GLU A 70 -13.96 -13.33 5.03
N ARG A 71 -12.64 -13.10 5.15
CA ARG A 71 -11.62 -14.13 4.92
C ARG A 71 -10.84 -14.51 6.17
N GLY A 72 -11.04 -13.79 7.29
CA GLY A 72 -10.27 -14.00 8.51
C GLY A 72 -8.79 -13.66 8.35
N ILE A 73 -8.44 -12.75 7.43
CA ILE A 73 -7.05 -12.33 7.22
C ILE A 73 -6.57 -11.58 8.46
N LYS A 74 -5.45 -12.04 9.04
CA LYS A 74 -4.82 -11.45 10.23
C LYS A 74 -3.51 -10.73 9.93
N THR A 75 -2.92 -10.99 8.77
CA THR A 75 -1.61 -10.46 8.40
C THR A 75 -1.62 -10.07 6.93
N ILE A 76 -1.07 -8.89 6.62
CA ILE A 76 -0.80 -8.43 5.26
C ILE A 76 0.71 -8.31 5.08
N LEU A 77 1.24 -9.03 4.10
CA LEU A 77 2.64 -8.92 3.68
C LEU A 77 2.78 -7.84 2.59
N ASN A 78 3.26 -6.65 2.95
CA ASN A 78 3.44 -5.55 2.03
C ASN A 78 4.81 -5.63 1.33
N LEU A 79 4.79 -6.00 0.04
CA LEU A 79 5.99 -6.09 -0.79
C LEU A 79 6.50 -4.76 -1.32
N ARG A 80 5.74 -3.66 -1.18
CA ARG A 80 6.13 -2.32 -1.65
C ARG A 80 6.98 -1.57 -0.62
N GLY A 81 6.89 -1.98 0.65
CA GLY A 81 7.56 -1.36 1.78
C GLY A 81 6.93 -0.05 2.25
N PRO A 82 7.49 0.53 3.32
CA PRO A 82 6.98 1.75 3.94
C PRO A 82 7.21 2.97 3.07
N THR A 83 6.26 3.91 3.07
CA THR A 83 6.39 5.18 2.34
C THR A 83 5.54 6.29 2.96
N THR A 84 5.89 7.54 2.69
CA THR A 84 5.13 8.71 3.15
C THR A 84 3.87 8.97 2.31
N LYS A 85 3.50 8.06 1.41
CA LYS A 85 2.39 8.21 0.47
C LYS A 85 1.06 7.80 1.09
N GLY A 86 0.00 8.49 0.68
CA GLY A 86 -1.36 8.26 1.18
C GLY A 86 -1.85 6.82 1.08
N PHE A 87 -1.51 6.08 0.02
CA PHE A 87 -1.94 4.68 -0.11
C PHE A 87 -1.42 3.80 1.04
N TYR A 88 -0.16 3.98 1.45
CA TYR A 88 0.45 3.20 2.54
C TYR A 88 -0.06 3.68 3.89
N LEU A 89 -0.13 4.99 4.11
CA LEU A 89 -0.59 5.55 5.39
C LEU A 89 -2.04 5.15 5.68
N LEU A 90 -2.91 5.17 4.66
CA LEU A 90 -4.30 4.76 4.79
C LEU A 90 -4.46 3.24 4.94
N GLU A 91 -3.62 2.44 4.26
CA GLU A 91 -3.60 0.98 4.47
C GLU A 91 -3.15 0.64 5.89
N LYS A 92 -2.08 1.26 6.37
CA LYS A 92 -1.58 1.06 7.73
C LYS A 92 -2.64 1.42 8.76
N GLU A 93 -3.28 2.60 8.63
CA GLU A 93 -4.39 3.00 9.51
C GLU A 93 -5.53 1.97 9.49
N ALA A 94 -5.87 1.41 8.32
CA ALA A 94 -6.90 0.39 8.21
C ALA A 94 -6.49 -0.96 8.84
N CYS A 95 -5.22 -1.34 8.74
CA CYS A 95 -4.69 -2.52 9.39
C CYS A 95 -4.74 -2.36 10.92
N ASP A 96 -4.29 -1.19 11.43
CA ASP A 96 -4.33 -0.85 12.85
C ASP A 96 -5.79 -0.91 13.38
N GLN A 97 -6.78 -0.44 12.62
CA GLN A 97 -8.21 -0.51 12.97
C GLN A 97 -8.79 -1.93 12.93
N ALA A 98 -8.34 -2.75 11.99
CA ALA A 98 -8.83 -4.12 11.80
C ALA A 98 -8.12 -5.15 12.69
N GLY A 99 -7.07 -4.74 13.42
CA GLY A 99 -6.21 -5.67 14.16
C GLY A 99 -5.41 -6.60 13.24
N ILE A 100 -5.06 -6.12 12.05
CA ILE A 100 -4.23 -6.83 11.07
C ILE A 100 -2.77 -6.42 11.27
N ASP A 101 -1.88 -7.41 11.30
CA ASP A 101 -0.44 -7.19 11.28
C ASP A 101 0.02 -6.80 9.87
N LEU A 102 0.49 -5.56 9.69
CA LEU A 102 1.11 -5.12 8.44
C LEU A 102 2.62 -5.38 8.49
N VAL A 103 3.08 -6.40 7.78
CA VAL A 103 4.48 -6.80 7.70
C VAL A 103 5.09 -6.23 6.43
N ASP A 104 6.01 -5.28 6.57
CA ASP A 104 6.73 -4.68 5.44
C ASP A 104 7.92 -5.55 5.01
N PHE A 105 7.87 -6.10 3.79
CA PHE A 105 8.97 -6.85 3.18
C PHE A 105 9.27 -6.29 1.79
N GLN A 106 10.01 -5.18 1.73
CA GLN A 106 10.20 -4.44 0.48
C GLN A 106 11.00 -5.23 -0.57
N MET A 107 10.34 -5.53 -1.68
CA MET A 107 10.93 -6.15 -2.87
C MET A 107 10.89 -5.18 -4.06
N PHE A 108 11.85 -5.34 -4.98
CA PHE A 108 11.88 -4.60 -6.24
C PHE A 108 11.65 -5.55 -7.40
N SER A 109 10.85 -5.13 -8.39
CA SER A 109 10.54 -5.98 -9.55
C SER A 109 11.76 -6.30 -10.42
N ARG A 110 12.87 -5.57 -10.28
CA ARG A 110 14.02 -5.63 -11.18
C ARG A 110 15.28 -6.22 -10.54
N GLU A 111 15.22 -6.53 -9.24
CA GLU A 111 16.38 -6.97 -8.47
C GLU A 111 15.95 -8.08 -7.50
N PRO A 112 16.64 -9.22 -7.47
CA PRO A 112 16.39 -10.24 -6.46
C PRO A 112 16.72 -9.69 -5.05
N PRO A 113 16.10 -10.24 -4.00
CA PRO A 113 16.49 -9.89 -2.63
C PRO A 113 17.94 -10.32 -2.37
N THR A 114 18.63 -9.57 -1.50
CA THR A 114 19.96 -9.97 -1.02
C THR A 114 19.83 -11.07 0.03
N VAL A 115 20.91 -11.82 0.27
CA VAL A 115 20.92 -12.90 1.27
C VAL A 115 20.59 -12.36 2.66
N GLU A 116 21.06 -11.16 2.99
CA GLU A 116 20.80 -10.53 4.29
C GLU A 116 19.33 -10.12 4.49
N LYS A 117 18.55 -10.04 3.41
CA LYS A 117 17.13 -9.70 3.46
C LYS A 117 16.22 -10.93 3.60
N VAL A 118 16.71 -12.15 3.39
CA VAL A 118 15.92 -13.40 3.38
C VAL A 118 16.30 -14.25 4.58
#